data_AF-A0A369LVI0-F1
#
_entry.id   AF-A0A369LVI0-F1
#
_cell.length_a   1.000
_cell.length_b   1.000
_cell.length_c   1.000
_cell.angle_alpha   90.00
_cell.angle_beta   90.00
_cell.angle_gamma   90.00
#
_symmetry.space_group_name_H-M   'P 1'
#
loop_
_entity.id
_entity.type
_entity.pdbx_description
1 polymer ?
#
loop_
_entity_poly.entity_id
_entity_poly.type
_entity_poly.pdbx_seq_one_letter_code
_entity_poly.pdbx_strand_id
1 'polypeptide(L)'
;MEYGELKEQIDGLGERQRRGCARVLSLVSLGGGVRPEFRGHLDGASTYREFFEALYRDDDLRFTRAWAAWAKLDGKQWVGRFEPVRTSARVPFGGRGMPVVLSGGTMLVPLAGHGKQAHVLEFEDGAFNEDAATYFTSIEGAFTCAEMAFEGIYDVFTSGNAVLFERWALNEKGARVKAAQLAQKYGLTG
;
A
#
# COMPACT_ATOMS: atom_id res chain seq x y z
N MET A 1 -22.45 -14.11 -7.68
CA MET A 1 -23.11 -12.99 -8.41
C MET A 1 -22.52 -12.92 -9.81
N GLU A 2 -23.27 -12.47 -10.81
CA GLU A 2 -22.74 -12.27 -12.17
C GLU A 2 -22.07 -10.90 -12.35
N TYR A 3 -21.20 -10.76 -13.36
CA TYR A 3 -20.52 -9.48 -13.61
C TYR A 3 -21.48 -8.32 -13.93
N GLY A 4 -22.57 -8.60 -14.65
CA GLY A 4 -23.60 -7.60 -14.95
C GLY A 4 -24.24 -7.05 -13.66
N GLU A 5 -24.60 -7.93 -12.74
CA GLU A 5 -25.18 -7.59 -11.44
C GLU A 5 -24.20 -6.76 -10.60
N LEU A 6 -22.92 -7.12 -10.57
CA LEU A 6 -21.87 -6.33 -9.90
C LEU A 6 -21.83 -4.90 -10.42
N LYS A 7 -21.87 -4.73 -11.74
CA LYS A 7 -21.82 -3.42 -12.38
C LYS A 7 -23.06 -2.60 -12.03
N GLU A 8 -24.25 -3.19 -12.11
CA GLU A 8 -25.52 -2.53 -11.76
C GLU A 8 -25.52 -2.05 -10.30
N GLN A 9 -25.04 -2.89 -9.37
CA GLN A 9 -24.93 -2.50 -7.97
C GLN A 9 -24.00 -1.29 -7.78
N ILE A 10 -22.87 -1.24 -8.48
CA ILE A 10 -21.92 -0.12 -8.41
C ILE A 10 -22.51 1.13 -9.05
N ASP A 11 -23.19 1.00 -10.19
CA ASP A 11 -23.81 2.12 -10.91
C ASP A 11 -24.95 2.75 -10.10
N GLY A 12 -25.63 1.97 -9.25
CA GLY A 12 -26.66 2.44 -8.31
C GLY A 12 -26.14 3.19 -7.07
N LEU A 13 -24.81 3.26 -6.86
CA LEU A 13 -24.23 3.97 -5.71
C LEU A 13 -24.22 5.48 -5.89
N GLY A 14 -24.15 6.21 -4.76
CA GLY A 14 -23.90 7.64 -4.76
C GLY A 14 -22.56 7.99 -5.43
N GLU A 15 -22.46 9.17 -6.05
CA GLU A 15 -21.37 9.56 -6.95
C GLU A 15 -19.96 9.30 -6.39
N ARG A 16 -19.72 9.66 -5.12
CA ARG A 16 -18.43 9.45 -4.44
C ARG A 16 -18.08 7.97 -4.30
N GLN A 17 -19.02 7.15 -3.82
CA GLN A 17 -18.81 5.71 -3.64
C GLN A 17 -18.66 5.01 -4.98
N ARG A 18 -19.49 5.39 -5.97
CA ARG A 18 -19.41 4.88 -7.34
C ARG A 18 -18.03 5.10 -7.96
N ARG A 19 -17.45 6.31 -7.86
CA ARG A 19 -16.09 6.58 -8.38
C ARG A 19 -15.04 5.67 -7.76
N GLY A 20 -15.09 5.49 -6.44
CA GLY A 20 -14.17 4.58 -5.74
C GLY A 20 -14.33 3.13 -6.20
N CYS A 21 -15.58 2.64 -6.22
CA CYS A 21 -15.88 1.26 -6.61
C CYS A 21 -15.58 1.00 -8.09
N ALA A 22 -15.80 1.98 -8.97
CA ALA A 22 -15.46 1.89 -10.38
C ALA A 22 -13.95 1.73 -10.60
N ARG A 23 -13.11 2.33 -9.74
CA ARG A 23 -11.65 2.11 -9.79
C ARG A 23 -11.31 0.66 -9.46
N VAL A 24 -11.88 0.10 -8.38
CA VAL A 24 -11.66 -1.31 -8.03
C VAL A 24 -12.17 -2.23 -9.14
N LEU A 25 -13.38 -1.96 -9.66
CA LEU A 25 -13.98 -2.68 -10.78
C LEU A 25 -13.04 -2.71 -12.00
N SER A 26 -12.47 -1.56 -12.38
CA SER A 26 -11.55 -1.47 -13.53
C SER A 26 -10.29 -2.34 -13.40
N LEU A 27 -9.86 -2.63 -12.16
CA LEU A 27 -8.68 -3.43 -11.86
C LEU A 27 -8.97 -4.92 -11.88
N VAL A 28 -10.21 -5.32 -11.60
CA VAL A 28 -10.65 -6.72 -11.59
C VAL A 28 -11.32 -7.15 -12.89
N SER A 29 -11.68 -6.20 -13.76
CA SER A 29 -12.33 -6.50 -15.04
C SER A 29 -11.35 -6.76 -16.19
N LEU A 30 -11.79 -7.60 -17.13
CA LEU A 30 -11.18 -7.80 -18.45
C LEU A 30 -12.25 -8.24 -19.46
N GLY A 31 -12.28 -7.63 -20.64
CA GLY A 31 -13.13 -8.10 -21.75
C GLY A 31 -14.64 -8.11 -21.47
N GLY A 32 -15.14 -7.24 -20.60
CA GLY A 32 -16.57 -7.22 -20.23
C GLY A 32 -16.97 -8.28 -19.19
N GLY A 33 -16.02 -8.92 -18.53
CA GLY A 33 -16.22 -9.77 -17.36
C GLY A 33 -15.18 -9.50 -16.28
N VAL A 34 -15.13 -10.37 -15.27
CA VAL A 34 -14.08 -10.39 -14.24
C VAL A 34 -12.92 -11.26 -14.71
N ARG A 35 -11.68 -10.84 -14.41
CA ARG A 35 -10.48 -11.60 -14.72
C ARG A 35 -10.51 -12.99 -14.04
N PRO A 36 -9.93 -14.04 -14.66
CA PRO A 36 -10.02 -15.40 -14.15
C PRO A 36 -9.60 -15.54 -12.68
N GLU A 37 -8.55 -14.83 -12.25
CA GLU A 37 -8.02 -14.87 -10.89
C GLU A 37 -9.00 -14.36 -9.81
N PHE A 38 -10.02 -13.58 -10.18
CA PHE A 38 -11.00 -13.02 -9.23
C PHE A 38 -12.38 -13.67 -9.35
N ARG A 39 -12.55 -14.61 -10.30
CA ARG A 39 -13.87 -15.19 -10.60
C ARG A 39 -14.43 -15.98 -9.42
N GLY A 40 -13.58 -16.78 -8.76
CA GLY A 40 -14.01 -17.55 -7.58
C GLY A 40 -14.54 -16.66 -6.44
N HIS A 41 -13.94 -15.49 -6.24
CA HIS A 41 -14.43 -14.52 -5.24
C HIS A 41 -15.76 -13.89 -5.64
N LEU A 42 -16.00 -13.68 -6.93
CA LEU A 42 -17.26 -13.15 -7.45
C LEU A 42 -18.41 -14.16 -7.34
N ASP A 43 -18.13 -15.43 -7.67
CA ASP A 43 -19.10 -16.51 -7.63
C ASP A 43 -19.65 -16.70 -6.21
N GLY A 44 -18.80 -16.55 -5.20
CA GLY A 44 -19.15 -16.64 -3.78
C GLY A 44 -19.79 -15.39 -3.16
N ALA A 45 -19.92 -14.29 -3.90
CA ALA A 45 -20.47 -13.04 -3.41
C ALA A 45 -21.89 -12.79 -3.92
N SER A 46 -22.73 -12.15 -3.09
CA SER A 46 -24.07 -11.66 -3.46
C SER A 46 -24.10 -10.14 -3.65
N THR A 47 -23.13 -9.44 -3.09
CA THR A 47 -23.02 -7.97 -3.20
C THR A 47 -21.65 -7.52 -3.68
N TYR A 48 -21.56 -6.32 -4.25
CA TYR A 48 -20.28 -5.70 -4.62
C TYR A 48 -19.33 -5.60 -3.41
N ARG A 49 -19.88 -5.36 -2.22
CA ARG A 49 -19.10 -5.26 -0.99
C ARG A 49 -18.56 -6.62 -0.57
N GLU A 50 -19.39 -7.66 -0.58
CA GLU A 50 -18.92 -9.03 -0.30
C GLU A 50 -17.80 -9.45 -1.25
N PHE A 51 -17.94 -9.13 -2.54
CA PHE A 51 -16.90 -9.40 -3.53
C PHE A 51 -15.59 -8.67 -3.20
N PHE A 52 -15.63 -7.35 -2.99
CA PHE A 52 -14.40 -6.59 -2.67
C PHE A 52 -13.80 -6.96 -1.31
N GLU A 53 -14.62 -7.31 -0.31
CA GLU A 53 -14.14 -7.86 0.95
C GLU A 53 -13.48 -9.23 0.78
N ALA A 54 -14.01 -10.09 -0.09
CA ALA A 54 -13.40 -11.38 -0.40
C ALA A 54 -12.02 -11.19 -1.03
N LEU A 55 -11.88 -10.25 -1.98
CA LEU A 55 -10.57 -9.89 -2.54
C LEU A 55 -9.60 -9.41 -1.46
N TYR A 56 -10.06 -8.59 -0.51
CA TYR A 56 -9.20 -8.06 0.55
C TYR A 56 -8.81 -9.10 1.60
N ARG A 57 -9.67 -10.06 1.89
CA ARG A 57 -9.38 -11.15 2.84
C ARG A 57 -8.39 -12.17 2.28
N ASP A 58 -8.30 -12.28 0.97
CA ASP A 58 -7.34 -13.14 0.31
C ASP A 58 -5.92 -12.52 0.36
N ASP A 59 -5.08 -13.08 1.22
CA ASP A 59 -3.70 -12.60 1.39
C ASP A 59 -2.82 -12.94 0.18
N ASP A 60 -3.19 -13.88 -0.70
CA ASP A 60 -2.45 -14.11 -1.95
C ASP A 60 -2.64 -12.93 -2.91
N LEU A 61 -3.74 -12.18 -2.74
CA LEU A 61 -4.02 -10.97 -3.51
C LEU A 61 -3.44 -9.71 -2.89
N ARG A 62 -2.76 -9.78 -1.73
CA ARG A 62 -2.33 -8.59 -0.96
C ARG A 62 -1.38 -7.66 -1.70
N PHE A 63 -0.68 -8.13 -2.72
CA PHE A 63 0.20 -7.33 -3.59
C PHE A 63 -0.49 -6.84 -4.87
N THR A 64 -1.78 -7.13 -5.07
CA THR A 64 -2.50 -6.67 -6.25
C THR A 64 -3.01 -5.24 -6.10
N ARG A 65 -3.15 -4.56 -7.23
CA ARG A 65 -3.75 -3.21 -7.28
C ARG A 65 -5.21 -3.20 -6.84
N ALA A 66 -5.97 -4.25 -7.13
CA ALA A 66 -7.38 -4.36 -6.75
C ALA A 66 -7.52 -4.39 -5.22
N TRP A 67 -6.71 -5.22 -4.57
CA TRP A 67 -6.62 -5.30 -3.11
C TRP A 67 -6.26 -3.94 -2.49
N ALA A 68 -5.22 -3.28 -3.03
CA ALA A 68 -4.79 -1.96 -2.56
C ALA A 68 -5.86 -0.88 -2.73
N ALA A 69 -6.54 -0.87 -3.89
CA ALA A 69 -7.58 0.10 -4.19
C ALA A 69 -8.77 -0.04 -3.23
N TRP A 70 -9.18 -1.27 -2.90
CA TRP A 70 -10.22 -1.49 -1.90
C TRP A 70 -9.75 -1.13 -0.48
N ALA A 71 -8.52 -1.50 -0.12
CA ALA A 71 -7.94 -1.16 1.18
C ALA A 71 -7.93 0.35 1.43
N LYS A 72 -7.55 1.15 0.42
CA LYS A 72 -7.61 2.61 0.45
C LYS A 72 -9.05 3.15 0.52
N LEU A 73 -9.94 2.60 -0.31
CA LEU A 73 -11.32 3.11 -0.43
C LEU A 73 -12.13 2.92 0.86
N ASP A 74 -12.04 1.75 1.49
CA ASP A 74 -12.80 1.41 2.71
C ASP A 74 -12.02 1.76 4.01
N GLY A 75 -10.81 2.35 3.89
CA GLY A 75 -10.01 2.78 5.04
C GLY A 75 -9.50 1.61 5.90
N LYS A 76 -9.11 0.51 5.27
CA LYS A 76 -8.67 -0.72 5.95
C LYS A 76 -7.36 -0.52 6.70
N GLN A 77 -7.26 -1.15 7.87
CA GLN A 77 -6.01 -1.30 8.62
C GLN A 77 -5.25 -2.51 8.08
N TRP A 78 -4.39 -2.27 7.09
CA TRP A 78 -3.78 -3.33 6.29
C TRP A 78 -2.31 -3.58 6.62
N VAL A 79 -1.63 -2.63 7.25
CA VAL A 79 -0.17 -2.67 7.48
C VAL A 79 0.26 -3.93 8.24
N GLY A 80 -0.54 -4.38 9.21
CA GLY A 80 -0.26 -5.60 10.00
C GLY A 80 -0.39 -6.92 9.23
N ARG A 81 -0.68 -6.89 7.92
CA ARG A 81 -0.66 -8.06 7.03
C ARG A 81 0.67 -8.26 6.32
N PHE A 82 1.62 -7.34 6.53
CA PHE A 82 2.97 -7.41 6.00
C PHE A 82 3.96 -7.50 7.16
N GLU A 83 5.08 -8.17 6.91
CA GLU A 83 6.10 -8.39 7.93
C GLU A 83 7.19 -7.31 7.82
N PRO A 84 7.29 -6.37 8.77
CA PRO A 84 8.37 -5.39 8.80
C PRO A 84 9.68 -6.03 9.29
N VAL A 85 10.81 -5.49 8.84
CA VAL A 85 12.14 -5.85 9.36
C VAL A 85 12.31 -5.33 10.79
N ARG A 86 11.84 -4.10 11.05
CA ARG A 86 11.85 -3.47 12.37
C ARG A 86 10.58 -2.67 12.57
N THR A 87 10.13 -2.58 13.82
CA THR A 87 8.99 -1.77 14.20
C THR A 87 9.22 -1.04 15.52
N SER A 88 8.73 0.19 15.58
CA SER A 88 8.54 0.95 16.81
C SER A 88 7.06 1.33 16.91
N ALA A 89 6.38 0.80 17.90
CA ALA A 89 4.95 0.99 18.10
C ALA A 89 4.70 2.00 19.23
N ARG A 90 3.52 2.62 19.19
CA ARG A 90 3.05 3.55 20.24
C ARG A 90 3.91 4.81 20.38
N VAL A 91 4.51 5.26 19.28
CA VAL A 91 5.38 6.43 19.26
C VAL A 91 4.54 7.69 19.40
N PRO A 92 4.73 8.52 20.44
CA PRO A 92 4.00 9.76 20.60
C PRO A 92 4.43 10.78 19.53
N PHE A 93 3.48 11.53 18.96
CA PHE A 93 3.80 12.66 18.10
C PHE A 93 2.92 13.89 18.38
N GLY A 94 3.53 15.08 18.33
CA GLY A 94 2.92 16.37 18.69
C GLY A 94 1.89 16.92 17.70
N GLY A 95 1.31 16.07 16.84
CA GLY A 95 0.17 16.40 15.99
C GLY A 95 0.47 16.97 14.59
N ARG A 96 1.67 17.45 14.29
CA ARG A 96 2.03 17.88 12.92
C ARG A 96 2.59 16.75 12.04
N GLY A 97 3.01 15.64 12.65
CA GLY A 97 3.62 14.51 11.95
C GLY A 97 4.67 13.81 12.81
N MET A 98 5.25 12.74 12.27
CA MET A 98 6.35 12.00 12.87
C MET A 98 7.69 12.70 12.57
N PRO A 99 8.49 13.05 13.59
CA PRO A 99 9.82 13.60 13.37
C PRO A 99 10.81 12.58 12.80
N VAL A 100 11.49 12.97 11.73
CA VAL A 100 12.65 12.30 11.17
C VAL A 100 13.85 13.23 11.30
N VAL A 101 14.85 12.80 12.08
CA VAL A 101 16.04 13.60 12.39
C VAL A 101 17.16 13.22 11.43
N LEU A 102 17.58 14.20 10.64
CA LEU A 102 18.68 14.15 9.68
C LEU A 102 19.87 14.92 10.27
N SER A 103 21.08 14.72 9.74
CA SER A 103 22.27 15.45 10.21
C SER A 103 22.14 16.98 10.13
N GLY A 104 21.33 17.49 9.19
CA GLY A 104 21.13 18.93 8.96
C GLY A 104 19.82 19.51 9.49
N GLY A 105 18.95 18.71 10.11
CA GLY A 105 17.65 19.21 10.61
C GLY A 105 16.61 18.12 10.80
N THR A 106 15.37 18.54 11.08
CA THR A 106 14.24 17.64 11.31
C THR A 106 13.17 17.83 10.25
N MET A 107 12.78 16.74 9.61
CA MET A 107 11.62 16.66 8.72
C MET A 107 10.42 16.10 9.48
N LEU A 108 9.21 16.57 9.16
CA LEU A 108 7.97 16.01 9.72
C LEU A 108 7.23 15.22 8.64
N VAL A 109 7.08 13.91 8.86
CA VAL A 109 6.25 13.05 8.01
C VAL A 109 4.78 13.20 8.43
N PRO A 110 3.89 13.69 7.57
CA PRO A 110 2.51 13.97 7.95
C PRO A 110 1.77 12.68 8.30
N LEU A 111 1.08 12.66 9.43
CA LEU A 111 0.25 11.53 9.86
C LEU A 111 -1.19 11.98 10.06
N ALA A 112 -2.13 11.08 9.75
CA ALA A 112 -3.54 11.31 10.04
C ALA A 112 -3.82 11.07 11.53
N GLY A 113 -4.42 12.05 12.21
CA GLY A 113 -4.89 11.95 13.60
C GLY A 113 -4.12 12.84 14.57
N HIS A 114 -4.80 13.84 15.13
CA HIS A 114 -4.22 14.71 16.16
C HIS A 114 -3.94 13.94 17.46
N GLY A 115 -2.72 14.05 17.99
CA GLY A 115 -2.35 13.56 19.33
C GLY A 115 -2.39 12.04 19.50
N LYS A 116 -2.31 11.27 18.42
CA LYS A 116 -2.35 9.80 18.46
C LYS A 116 -0.95 9.21 18.55
N GLN A 117 -0.90 7.95 18.97
CA GLN A 117 0.27 7.12 18.86
C GLN A 117 0.47 6.69 17.40
N ALA A 118 1.71 6.70 16.94
CA ALA A 118 2.10 6.26 15.61
C ALA A 118 2.80 4.89 15.65
N HIS A 119 2.83 4.25 14.50
CA HIS A 119 3.69 3.10 14.23
C HIS A 119 4.75 3.51 13.23
N VAL A 120 6.01 3.21 13.52
CA VAL A 120 7.12 3.36 12.59
C VAL A 120 7.56 1.97 12.20
N LEU A 121 7.58 1.69 10.91
CA LEU A 121 7.91 0.38 10.37
C LEU A 121 8.98 0.50 9.29
N GLU A 122 9.95 -0.40 9.30
CA GLU A 122 10.91 -0.57 8.23
C GLU A 122 10.59 -1.83 7.44
N PHE A 123 10.62 -1.72 6.11
CA PHE A 123 10.38 -2.81 5.17
C PHE A 123 11.56 -2.95 4.20
N GLU A 124 11.79 -4.18 3.75
CA GLU A 124 12.62 -4.40 2.57
C GLU A 124 11.90 -3.93 1.30
N ASP A 125 12.68 -3.65 0.25
CA ASP A 125 12.19 -3.30 -1.08
C ASP A 125 11.06 -4.24 -1.52
N GLY A 126 9.86 -3.70 -1.79
CA GLY A 126 8.63 -4.37 -2.21
C GLY A 126 8.12 -5.43 -1.23
N ALA A 127 8.38 -5.29 0.07
CA ALA A 127 7.86 -6.19 1.11
C ALA A 127 6.41 -5.86 1.53
N PHE A 128 5.88 -4.73 1.08
CA PHE A 128 4.46 -4.39 1.22
C PHE A 128 3.88 -3.85 -0.08
N ASN A 129 2.57 -3.66 -0.11
CA ASN A 129 1.88 -3.10 -1.26
C ASN A 129 1.88 -1.57 -1.22
N GLU A 130 2.83 -0.95 -1.92
CA GLU A 130 2.98 0.50 -2.03
C GLU A 130 1.72 1.19 -2.60
N ASP A 131 0.99 0.51 -3.50
CA ASP A 131 -0.26 1.02 -4.07
C ASP A 131 -1.36 1.18 -2.98
N ALA A 132 -1.21 0.57 -1.80
CA ALA A 132 -2.10 0.72 -0.64
C ALA A 132 -1.68 1.85 0.31
N ALA A 133 -0.49 2.42 0.16
CA ALA A 133 0.04 3.52 0.98
C ALA A 133 0.03 4.87 0.23
N THR A 134 0.29 5.95 0.96
CA THR A 134 0.51 7.30 0.39
C THR A 134 2.00 7.61 0.40
N TYR A 135 2.60 7.75 -0.78
CA TYR A 135 4.00 8.18 -0.88
C TYR A 135 4.18 9.61 -0.35
N PHE A 136 5.26 9.84 0.38
CA PHE A 136 5.61 11.15 0.94
C PHE A 136 6.90 11.71 0.33
N THR A 137 8.03 11.00 0.47
CA THR A 137 9.35 11.44 -0.03
C THR A 137 10.32 10.26 -0.06
N SER A 138 11.51 10.46 -0.63
CA SER A 138 12.67 9.60 -0.42
C SER A 138 13.71 10.27 0.49
N ILE A 139 14.50 9.46 1.20
CA ILE A 139 15.62 9.90 2.04
C ILE A 139 16.84 9.04 1.69
N GLU A 140 17.97 9.68 1.45
CA GLU A 140 19.27 9.02 1.30
C GLU A 140 20.19 9.41 2.47
N GLY A 141 20.91 8.42 3.00
CA GLY A 141 21.90 8.59 4.05
C GLY A 141 21.41 8.09 5.42
N ALA A 142 22.02 8.63 6.48
CA ALA A 142 21.73 8.27 7.86
C ALA A 142 20.68 9.21 8.48
N PHE A 143 19.70 8.63 9.17
CA PHE A 143 18.68 9.39 9.90
C PHE A 143 18.13 8.58 11.07
N THR A 144 17.42 9.24 11.98
CA THR A 144 16.69 8.58 13.06
C THR A 144 15.22 8.95 13.05
N CYS A 145 14.38 7.99 13.43
CA CYS A 145 12.94 8.20 13.59
C CYS A 145 12.45 7.27 14.69
N ALA A 146 11.75 7.81 15.69
CA ALA A 146 11.23 7.03 16.82
C ALA A 146 12.29 6.13 17.51
N GLU A 147 13.47 6.70 17.78
CA GLU A 147 14.64 6.01 18.37
C GLU A 147 15.27 4.91 17.49
N MET A 148 14.70 4.64 16.31
CA MET A 148 15.29 3.74 15.32
C MET A 148 16.32 4.51 14.48
N ALA A 149 17.50 3.92 14.29
CA ALA A 149 18.51 4.40 13.37
C ALA A 149 18.38 3.71 12.00
N PHE A 150 18.45 4.50 10.94
CA PHE A 150 18.33 4.08 9.54
C PHE A 150 19.58 4.49 8.77
N GLU A 151 19.97 3.68 7.79
CA GLU A 151 21.12 3.94 6.92
C GLU A 151 20.90 3.34 5.53
N GLY A 152 20.96 4.18 4.50
CA GLY A 152 20.79 3.77 3.10
C GLY A 152 19.82 4.68 2.36
N ILE A 153 19.13 4.13 1.35
CA ILE A 153 18.12 4.84 0.57
C ILE A 153 16.74 4.27 0.93
N TYR A 154 15.83 5.16 1.28
CA TYR A 154 14.49 4.81 1.73
C TYR A 154 13.42 5.62 1.01
N ASP A 155 12.36 4.94 0.57
CA ASP A 155 11.10 5.61 0.26
C ASP A 155 10.23 5.65 1.53
N VAL A 156 9.58 6.79 1.75
CA VAL A 156 8.75 7.05 2.93
C VAL A 156 7.30 7.11 2.51
N PHE A 157 6.49 6.27 3.13
CA PHE A 157 5.05 6.20 2.90
C PHE A 157 4.27 6.40 4.20
N THR A 158 2.99 6.76 4.07
CA THR A 158 2.06 6.90 5.18
C THR A 158 0.79 6.09 4.95
N SER A 159 0.26 5.52 6.03
CA SER A 159 -1.02 4.81 6.03
C SER A 159 -1.68 4.97 7.40
N GLY A 160 -2.72 5.81 7.48
CA GLY A 160 -3.35 6.16 8.75
C GLY A 160 -2.36 6.82 9.72
N ASN A 161 -2.07 6.13 10.83
CA ASN A 161 -1.08 6.54 11.84
C ASN A 161 0.28 5.82 11.69
N ALA A 162 0.52 5.11 10.59
CA ALA A 162 1.78 4.44 10.32
C ALA A 162 2.67 5.24 9.36
N VAL A 163 3.96 5.31 9.69
CA VAL A 163 5.05 5.69 8.77
C VAL A 163 5.76 4.42 8.36
N LEU A 164 5.88 4.21 7.05
CA LEU A 164 6.52 3.05 6.45
C LEU A 164 7.80 3.53 5.75
N PHE A 165 8.94 2.96 6.13
CA PHE A 165 10.23 3.20 5.49
C PHE A 165 10.59 1.97 4.66
N GLU A 166 10.62 2.11 3.34
CA GLU A 166 11.00 1.03 2.43
C GLU A 166 12.45 1.19 2.00
N ARG A 167 13.32 0.27 2.43
CA ARG A 167 14.73 0.31 2.07
C ARG A 167 14.95 -0.27 0.68
N TRP A 168 15.64 0.47 -0.18
CA TRP A 168 16.06 -0.01 -1.50
C TRP A 168 17.52 0.37 -1.81
N ALA A 169 18.05 -0.21 -2.87
CA ALA A 169 19.42 0.02 -3.33
C ALA A 169 19.49 0.09 -4.86
N LEU A 170 20.54 0.71 -5.39
CA LEU A 170 20.88 0.70 -6.81
C LEU A 170 21.90 -0.39 -7.11
N ASN A 171 21.79 -1.01 -8.29
CA ASN A 171 22.84 -1.85 -8.84
C ASN A 171 23.93 -0.97 -9.52
N GLU A 172 24.97 -1.61 -10.04
CA GLU A 172 26.09 -0.95 -10.72
C GLU A 172 25.68 -0.11 -11.95
N LYS A 173 24.48 -0.36 -12.50
CA LYS A 173 23.91 0.38 -13.63
C LYS A 173 22.98 1.52 -13.21
N GLY A 174 22.91 1.82 -11.91
CA GLY A 174 22.02 2.85 -11.38
C GLY A 174 20.53 2.47 -11.41
N ALA A 175 20.19 1.19 -11.56
CA ALA A 175 18.81 0.70 -11.50
C ALA A 175 18.49 0.12 -10.12
N ARG A 176 17.27 0.35 -9.61
CA ARG A 176 16.80 -0.25 -8.34
C ARG A 176 16.93 -1.76 -8.41
N VAL A 177 17.62 -2.36 -7.43
CA VAL A 177 18.03 -3.77 -7.44
C VAL A 177 16.86 -4.70 -7.68
N LYS A 178 15.72 -4.49 -6.98
CA LYS A 178 14.55 -5.36 -7.14
C LYS A 178 13.92 -5.24 -8.53
N ALA A 179 13.86 -4.05 -9.11
CA ALA A 179 13.39 -3.86 -10.47
C ALA A 179 14.28 -4.60 -11.48
N ALA A 180 15.61 -4.55 -11.29
CA ALA A 180 16.57 -5.28 -12.12
C ALA A 180 16.45 -6.80 -11.96
N GLN A 181 16.26 -7.31 -10.74
CA GLN A 181 16.05 -8.73 -10.46
C GLN A 181 14.75 -9.25 -11.10
N LEU A 182 13.66 -8.47 -11.03
CA LEU A 182 12.41 -8.80 -11.69
C LEU A 182 12.56 -8.80 -13.21
N ALA A 183 13.22 -7.79 -13.79
CA ALA A 183 13.49 -7.75 -15.22
C ALA A 183 14.29 -8.99 -15.69
N GLN A 184 15.29 -9.41 -14.93
CA GLN A 184 16.05 -10.62 -15.22
C GLN A 184 15.17 -11.88 -15.11
N LYS A 185 14.37 -12.00 -14.06
CA LYS A 185 13.46 -13.15 -13.84
C LYS A 185 12.45 -13.32 -14.98
N TYR A 186 11.98 -12.22 -15.56
CA TYR A 186 11.00 -12.23 -16.65
C TYR A 186 11.60 -12.04 -18.05
N GLY A 187 12.93 -12.05 -18.19
CA GLY A 187 13.60 -11.91 -19.49
C GLY A 187 13.40 -10.57 -20.19
N LEU A 188 13.16 -9.50 -19.43
CA LEU A 188 12.88 -8.14 -19.93
C LEU A 188 14.15 -7.27 -20.08
N THR A 189 15.33 -7.86 -19.93
CA THR A 189 16.61 -7.15 -20.12
C THR A 189 16.93 -7.07 -21.62
N GLY A 190 16.65 -5.91 -22.23
CA GLY A 190 17.15 -5.52 -23.55
C GLY A 190 18.55 -4.93 -23.51
#